data_AF-A0A1D2WGI1-F1
#
_entry.id   AF-A0A1D2WGI1-F1
#
_cell.length_a   1.000
_cell.length_b   1.000
_cell.length_c   1.000
_cell.angle_alpha   90.00
_cell.angle_beta   90.00
_cell.angle_gamma   90.00
#
_symmetry.space_group_name_H-M   'P 1'
#
loop_
_entity.id
_entity.type
_entity.pdbx_description
1 polymer ?
#
loop_
_entity_poly.entity_id
_entity_poly.type
_entity_poly.pdbx_seq_one_letter_code
_entity_poly.pdbx_strand_id
1 'polypeptide(L)'
;MWELVPGKFQNIIDFAISCGNEKFIQELYDELFSNLPNVDIGKIDTFLRIIGTNPVEFRDSCIIQLIEKGNSDIRKLVVDFLYFIYGPKNEFNFIVSYLQLIIRTEPNFDAVLPQNIFFQIGNIKKYENIVDAGLLRSFKRDLIEKLKCTSKLDWYANELLDYSFSDIDTVISFLETRIFDQKKIGYYSTYQGIPHDGLESIGNHIYSLDDYDKLLDSLLLWNQDDNYLVGKSINFVMDSVIGIRNSSSNKLYAEEYIMHKLERGDFYSAVAVSEYLPFEEATIETLINLAKNATTPDKIEKIRTAFLSHVSCGREGIVSIGGNIPPILVAKKNLFQKMYNAFKPGKLRIIISECIEEINAKINKYSKEEYEFLNEKRY
;
A
#
# COMPACT_ATOMS: atom_id res chain seq x y z
N MET A 1 27.53 -42.66 17.83
CA MET A 1 26.40 -42.78 18.79
C MET A 1 25.52 -41.54 18.74
N TRP A 2 26.09 -40.33 18.74
CA TRP A 2 25.34 -39.08 18.58
C TRP A 2 24.52 -39.01 17.28
N GLU A 3 25.11 -39.41 16.15
CA GLU A 3 24.45 -39.49 14.83
C GLU A 3 23.23 -40.43 14.77
N LEU A 4 23.06 -41.31 15.77
CA LEU A 4 21.93 -42.24 15.86
C LEU A 4 20.76 -41.67 16.67
N VAL A 5 20.96 -40.54 17.35
CA VAL A 5 19.92 -39.86 18.14
C VAL A 5 19.04 -39.05 17.17
N PRO A 6 17.71 -39.21 17.17
CA PRO A 6 16.84 -38.39 16.32
C PRO A 6 17.03 -36.90 16.61
N GLY A 7 17.07 -36.05 15.58
CA GLY A 7 17.40 -34.61 15.71
C GLY A 7 16.59 -33.86 16.77
N LYS A 8 15.29 -34.17 16.94
CA LYS A 8 14.45 -33.57 18.00
C LYS A 8 15.00 -33.79 19.41
N PHE A 9 15.65 -34.93 19.66
CA PHE A 9 16.24 -35.27 20.96
C PHE A 9 17.64 -34.69 21.09
N GLN A 10 18.41 -34.61 19.99
CA GLN A 10 19.71 -33.92 19.99
C GLN A 10 19.54 -32.47 20.46
N ASN A 11 18.59 -31.73 19.87
CA ASN A 11 18.35 -30.32 20.23
C ASN A 11 17.96 -30.13 21.71
N ILE A 12 17.15 -31.04 22.27
CA ILE A 12 16.76 -31.00 23.70
C ILE A 12 17.97 -31.29 24.59
N ILE A 13 18.80 -32.26 24.21
CA ILE A 13 20.00 -32.62 24.96
C ILE A 13 21.01 -31.46 24.92
N ASP A 14 21.24 -30.86 23.76
CA ASP A 14 22.15 -29.71 23.61
C ASP A 14 21.69 -28.53 24.47
N PHE A 15 20.39 -28.23 24.47
CA PHE A 15 19.82 -27.21 25.34
C PHE A 15 20.05 -27.54 26.83
N ALA A 16 19.79 -28.79 27.25
CA ALA A 16 19.98 -29.22 28.64
C ALA A 16 21.45 -29.18 29.08
N ILE A 17 22.39 -29.55 28.21
CA ILE A 17 23.83 -29.51 28.50
C ILE A 17 24.33 -28.07 28.59
N SER A 18 23.78 -27.16 27.78
CA SER A 18 24.22 -25.76 27.73
C SER A 18 24.00 -24.99 29.04
N CYS A 19 23.04 -25.42 29.88
CA CYS A 19 22.73 -24.79 31.16
C CYS A 19 23.95 -24.77 32.09
N GLY A 20 24.63 -23.62 32.17
CA GLY A 20 25.82 -23.43 33.00
C GLY A 20 27.11 -24.06 32.46
N ASN A 21 27.16 -24.46 31.18
CA ASN A 21 28.35 -25.05 30.56
C ASN A 21 28.88 -24.18 29.41
N GLU A 22 29.61 -23.12 29.74
CA GLU A 22 30.17 -22.17 28.78
C GLU A 22 31.08 -22.84 27.74
N LYS A 23 31.85 -23.86 28.14
CA LYS A 23 32.74 -24.60 27.24
C LYS A 23 31.96 -25.29 26.13
N PHE A 24 30.83 -25.91 26.46
CA PHE A 24 29.96 -26.54 25.47
C PHE A 24 29.36 -25.50 24.51
N ILE A 25 28.96 -24.34 25.02
CA ILE A 25 28.43 -23.25 24.17
C ILE A 25 29.52 -22.77 23.19
N GLN A 26 30.78 -22.67 23.64
CA GLN A 26 31.91 -22.31 22.79
C GLN A 26 32.21 -23.37 21.72
N GLU A 27 32.19 -24.66 22.07
CA GLU A 27 32.39 -25.76 21.11
C GLU A 27 31.28 -25.77 20.04
N LEU A 28 30.03 -25.53 20.44
CA LEU A 28 28.90 -25.42 19.52
C LEU A 28 29.04 -24.18 18.63
N TYR A 29 29.51 -23.06 19.17
CA TYR A 29 29.86 -21.89 18.36
C TYR A 29 30.92 -22.24 17.32
N ASP A 30 32.04 -22.84 17.70
CA ASP A 30 33.12 -23.15 16.76
C ASP A 30 32.63 -24.09 15.63
N GLU A 31 31.81 -25.10 15.97
CA GLU A 31 31.20 -26.02 14.99
C GLU A 31 30.25 -25.30 14.01
N LEU A 32 29.35 -24.46 14.51
CA LEU A 32 28.34 -23.82 13.66
C LEU A 32 29.00 -22.78 12.74
N PHE A 33 29.84 -21.92 13.30
CA PHE A 33 30.40 -20.79 12.57
C PHE A 33 31.49 -21.18 11.58
N SER A 34 32.17 -22.32 11.76
CA SER A 34 33.09 -22.88 10.76
C SER A 34 32.39 -23.40 9.50
N ASN A 35 31.08 -23.69 9.59
CA ASN A 35 30.31 -24.35 8.54
C ASN A 35 29.29 -23.43 7.83
N LEU A 36 29.19 -22.15 8.22
CA LEU A 36 28.31 -21.18 7.56
C LEU A 36 28.67 -20.99 6.07
N PRO A 37 27.67 -20.80 5.17
CA PRO A 37 26.22 -20.76 5.42
C PRO A 37 25.54 -22.14 5.47
N ASN A 38 26.29 -23.24 5.32
CA ASN A 38 25.77 -24.59 5.09
C ASN A 38 25.53 -25.36 6.40
N VAL A 39 24.79 -24.73 7.31
CA VAL A 39 24.44 -25.31 8.62
C VAL A 39 22.96 -25.68 8.63
N ASP A 40 22.62 -26.80 9.27
CA ASP A 40 21.23 -27.18 9.51
C ASP A 40 20.49 -26.09 10.30
N ILE A 41 19.33 -25.68 9.81
CA ILE A 41 18.58 -24.56 10.39
C ILE A 41 18.08 -24.87 11.81
N GLY A 42 17.80 -26.14 12.13
CA GLY A 42 17.39 -26.57 13.46
C GLY A 42 18.52 -26.48 14.49
N LYS A 43 19.77 -26.67 14.06
CA LYS A 43 20.95 -26.40 14.90
C LYS A 43 21.10 -24.91 15.21
N ILE A 44 20.87 -24.04 14.21
CA ILE A 44 20.90 -22.58 14.41
C ILE A 44 19.77 -22.14 15.36
N ASP A 45 18.54 -22.65 15.19
CA ASP A 45 17.41 -22.37 16.11
C ASP A 45 17.76 -22.75 17.55
N THR A 46 18.31 -23.95 17.74
CA THR A 46 18.74 -24.43 19.05
C THR A 46 19.82 -23.53 19.65
N PHE A 47 20.81 -23.15 18.85
CA PHE A 47 21.88 -22.24 19.30
C PHE A 47 21.33 -20.86 19.70
N LEU A 48 20.41 -20.28 18.92
CA LEU A 48 19.76 -19.01 19.24
C LEU A 48 18.96 -19.08 20.56
N ARG A 49 18.29 -20.21 20.82
CA ARG A 49 17.64 -20.46 22.13
C ARG A 49 18.65 -20.51 23.28
N ILE A 50 19.77 -21.19 23.06
CA ILE A 50 20.85 -21.33 24.05
C ILE A 50 21.44 -19.97 24.42
N ILE A 51 21.85 -19.16 23.43
CA ILE A 51 22.46 -17.84 23.69
C ILE A 51 21.44 -16.79 24.20
N GLY A 52 20.14 -17.00 23.94
CA GLY A 52 19.09 -16.15 24.50
C GLY A 52 18.80 -16.45 25.98
N THR A 53 19.00 -17.70 26.40
CA THR A 53 18.72 -18.16 27.78
C THR A 53 19.94 -18.05 28.69
N ASN A 54 21.15 -18.21 28.15
CA ASN A 54 22.40 -18.19 28.92
C ASN A 54 23.14 -16.85 28.74
N PRO A 55 23.87 -16.36 29.77
CA PRO A 55 24.78 -15.24 29.62
C PRO A 55 25.99 -15.68 28.77
N VAL A 56 26.21 -15.01 27.64
CA VAL A 56 27.30 -15.32 26.71
C VAL A 56 27.95 -14.02 26.25
N GLU A 57 29.26 -13.85 26.48
CA GLU A 57 29.99 -12.61 26.17
C GLU A 57 30.10 -12.33 24.66
N PHE A 58 30.18 -13.38 23.84
CA PHE A 58 30.34 -13.28 22.39
C PHE A 58 29.00 -13.28 21.62
N ARG A 59 27.87 -13.14 22.32
CA ARG A 59 26.51 -13.16 21.75
C ARG A 59 26.33 -12.20 20.57
N ASP A 60 26.80 -10.97 20.70
CA ASP A 60 26.61 -9.94 19.66
C ASP A 60 27.41 -10.29 18.40
N SER A 61 28.64 -10.79 18.57
CA SER A 61 29.47 -11.32 17.48
C SER A 61 28.80 -12.49 16.75
N CYS A 62 28.11 -13.38 17.49
CA CYS A 62 27.32 -14.46 16.89
C CYS A 62 26.24 -13.90 15.96
N ILE A 63 25.43 -12.96 16.46
CA ILE A 63 24.30 -12.42 15.70
C ILE A 63 24.80 -11.73 14.43
N ILE A 64 25.86 -10.91 14.53
CA ILE A 64 26.46 -10.26 13.36
C ILE A 64 26.92 -11.30 12.33
N GLN A 65 27.65 -12.32 12.76
CA GLN A 65 28.16 -13.35 11.85
C GLN A 65 27.04 -14.19 11.21
N LEU A 66 25.96 -14.49 11.93
CA LEU A 66 24.79 -15.16 11.35
C LEU A 66 24.11 -14.30 10.29
N ILE A 67 24.09 -12.98 10.47
CA ILE A 67 23.50 -12.06 9.48
C ILE A 67 24.40 -11.96 8.24
N GLU A 68 25.69 -11.70 8.43
CA GLU A 68 26.64 -11.43 7.35
C GLU A 68 27.01 -12.68 6.55
N LYS A 69 27.23 -13.81 7.22
CA LYS A 69 27.69 -15.06 6.60
C LYS A 69 26.58 -16.08 6.37
N GLY A 70 25.42 -15.92 7.02
CA GLY A 70 24.29 -16.83 6.86
C GLY A 70 23.60 -16.72 5.50
N ASN A 71 22.75 -17.70 5.19
CA ASN A 71 21.81 -17.61 4.07
C ASN A 71 20.51 -16.90 4.49
N SER A 72 19.55 -16.78 3.56
CA SER A 72 18.28 -16.08 3.80
C SER A 72 17.47 -16.71 4.95
N ASP A 73 17.44 -18.04 5.04
CA ASP A 73 16.70 -18.75 6.08
C ASP A 73 17.30 -18.49 7.47
N ILE A 74 18.62 -18.46 7.57
CA ILE A 74 19.33 -18.08 8.81
C ILE A 74 18.98 -16.64 9.19
N ARG A 75 18.99 -15.69 8.25
CA ARG A 75 18.62 -14.29 8.54
C ARG A 75 17.17 -14.15 9.00
N LYS A 76 16.22 -14.83 8.36
CA LYS A 76 14.81 -14.86 8.78
C LYS A 76 14.66 -15.39 10.21
N LEU A 77 15.37 -16.48 10.52
CA LEU A 77 15.38 -17.06 11.86
C LEU A 77 16.00 -16.11 12.89
N VAL A 78 17.09 -15.41 12.54
CA VAL A 78 17.67 -14.39 13.42
C VAL A 78 16.65 -13.31 13.75
N VAL A 79 15.89 -12.79 12.76
CA VAL A 79 14.82 -11.80 13.00
C VAL A 79 13.84 -12.28 14.06
N ASP A 80 13.37 -13.53 13.96
CA ASP A 80 12.39 -14.10 14.90
C ASP A 80 12.90 -14.16 16.34
N PHE A 81 14.21 -14.34 16.52
CA PHE A 81 14.85 -14.47 17.82
C PHE A 81 15.33 -13.15 18.44
N LEU A 82 15.38 -12.03 17.71
CA LEU A 82 15.94 -10.77 18.24
C LEU A 82 15.22 -10.31 19.52
N TYR A 83 13.89 -10.24 19.52
CA TYR A 83 13.16 -9.86 20.73
C TYR A 83 13.37 -10.84 21.88
N PHE A 84 13.43 -12.14 21.61
CA PHE A 84 13.68 -13.15 22.65
C PHE A 84 15.04 -12.94 23.33
N ILE A 85 16.08 -12.61 22.56
CA ILE A 85 17.45 -12.47 23.06
C ILE A 85 17.68 -11.14 23.79
N TYR A 86 17.17 -10.04 23.23
CA TYR A 86 17.49 -8.66 23.64
C TYR A 86 16.34 -7.95 24.36
N GLY A 87 15.08 -8.32 24.09
CA GLY A 87 13.88 -7.69 24.64
C GLY A 87 13.82 -7.72 26.17
N PRO A 88 14.00 -8.88 26.84
CA PRO A 88 14.01 -8.97 28.30
C PRO A 88 15.08 -8.12 28.99
N LYS A 89 16.12 -7.70 28.26
CA LYS A 89 17.23 -6.87 28.75
C LYS A 89 17.05 -5.39 28.42
N ASN A 90 15.93 -5.00 27.79
CA ASN A 90 15.66 -3.67 27.26
C ASN A 90 16.71 -3.17 26.24
N GLU A 91 17.35 -4.09 25.53
CA GLU A 91 18.43 -3.81 24.58
C GLU A 91 17.88 -3.50 23.17
N PHE A 92 16.87 -2.63 23.07
CA PHE A 92 16.14 -2.37 21.82
C PHE A 92 16.97 -1.73 20.70
N ASN A 93 18.01 -0.95 21.04
CA ASN A 93 18.96 -0.42 20.05
C ASN A 93 19.66 -1.55 19.27
N PHE A 94 19.98 -2.66 19.94
CA PHE A 94 20.57 -3.82 19.28
C PHE A 94 19.58 -4.48 18.33
N ILE A 95 18.31 -4.66 18.75
CA ILE A 95 17.25 -5.20 17.88
C ILE A 95 17.16 -4.38 16.60
N VAL A 96 17.03 -3.05 16.70
CA VAL A 96 16.90 -2.17 15.52
C VAL A 96 18.16 -2.20 14.66
N SER A 97 19.34 -2.19 15.26
CA SER A 97 20.62 -2.25 14.52
C SER A 97 20.78 -3.56 13.73
N TYR A 98 20.40 -4.69 14.33
CA TYR A 98 20.46 -5.99 13.63
C TYR A 98 19.38 -6.11 12.56
N LEU A 99 18.16 -5.62 12.78
CA LEU A 99 17.15 -5.55 11.72
C LEU A 99 17.65 -4.70 10.54
N GLN A 100 18.27 -3.55 10.82
CA GLN A 100 18.86 -2.70 9.77
C GLN A 100 19.97 -3.44 9.00
N LEU A 101 20.85 -4.16 9.71
CA LEU A 101 21.90 -4.95 9.07
C LEU A 101 21.31 -6.05 8.18
N ILE A 102 20.26 -6.73 8.63
CA ILE A 102 19.54 -7.76 7.85
C ILE A 102 18.94 -7.17 6.58
N ILE A 103 18.25 -6.02 6.67
CA ILE A 103 17.66 -5.32 5.52
C ILE A 103 18.72 -4.98 4.46
N ARG A 104 19.88 -4.50 4.90
CA ARG A 104 21.00 -4.15 4.01
C ARG A 104 21.68 -5.37 3.39
N THR A 105 21.73 -6.48 4.11
CA THR A 105 22.44 -7.70 3.70
C THR A 105 21.59 -8.63 2.84
N GLU A 106 20.27 -8.71 3.10
CA GLU A 106 19.40 -9.65 2.40
C GLU A 106 19.31 -9.30 0.91
N PRO A 107 19.68 -10.19 -0.03
CA PRO A 107 19.59 -9.88 -1.44
C PRO A 107 18.14 -9.73 -1.91
N ASN A 108 17.26 -10.62 -1.47
CA ASN A 108 15.85 -10.68 -1.89
C ASN A 108 14.92 -10.46 -0.70
N PHE A 109 14.18 -9.36 -0.70
CA PHE A 109 13.20 -9.08 0.35
C PHE A 109 11.88 -9.78 0.01
N ASP A 110 11.86 -11.12 0.11
CA ASP A 110 10.67 -11.95 -0.13
C ASP A 110 9.61 -11.77 0.96
N ALA A 111 8.38 -12.24 0.75
CA ALA A 111 7.24 -11.96 1.64
C ALA A 111 7.41 -12.41 3.10
N VAL A 112 8.28 -13.38 3.39
CA VAL A 112 8.48 -13.89 4.76
C VAL A 112 9.23 -12.87 5.61
N LEU A 113 10.22 -12.19 5.04
CA LEU A 113 11.06 -11.26 5.81
C LEU A 113 10.30 -9.99 6.27
N PRO A 114 9.49 -9.29 5.44
CA PRO A 114 8.54 -8.27 5.87
C PRO A 114 7.66 -8.74 7.03
N GLN A 115 7.09 -9.94 6.94
CA GLN A 115 6.25 -10.51 7.99
C GLN A 115 7.02 -10.64 9.32
N ASN A 116 8.22 -11.23 9.30
CA ASN A 116 9.04 -11.39 10.50
C ASN A 116 9.43 -10.02 11.10
N ILE A 117 9.82 -9.05 10.25
CA ILE A 117 10.18 -7.70 10.67
C ILE A 117 8.97 -6.97 11.28
N PHE A 118 7.78 -7.12 10.69
CA PHE A 118 6.54 -6.54 11.21
C PHE A 118 6.28 -6.99 12.65
N PHE A 119 6.45 -8.28 12.96
CA PHE A 119 6.30 -8.77 14.33
C PHE A 119 7.32 -8.15 15.30
N GLN A 120 8.57 -7.94 14.86
CA GLN A 120 9.57 -7.26 15.69
C GLN A 120 9.20 -5.79 15.92
N ILE A 121 8.67 -5.10 14.91
CA ILE A 121 8.22 -3.70 15.02
C ILE A 121 7.06 -3.57 16.00
N GLY A 122 6.14 -4.53 16.05
CA GLY A 122 5.08 -4.57 17.07
C GLY A 122 5.62 -4.54 18.51
N ASN A 123 6.81 -5.11 18.74
CA ASN A 123 7.51 -5.02 20.02
C ASN A 123 8.26 -3.70 20.16
N ILE A 124 8.97 -3.24 19.14
CA ILE A 124 9.73 -1.98 19.16
C ILE A 124 8.83 -0.77 19.41
N LYS A 125 7.65 -0.68 18.78
CA LYS A 125 6.69 0.42 18.94
C LYS A 125 6.34 0.69 20.41
N LYS A 126 6.31 -0.34 21.27
CA LYS A 126 6.00 -0.21 22.71
C LYS A 126 7.13 0.47 23.50
N TYR A 127 8.34 0.49 22.95
CA TYR A 127 9.56 0.96 23.59
C TYR A 127 10.32 1.96 22.71
N GLU A 128 9.65 2.59 21.73
CA GLU A 128 10.29 3.47 20.76
C GLU A 128 10.98 4.67 21.44
N ASN A 129 10.46 5.10 22.59
CA ASN A 129 10.98 6.20 23.40
C ASN A 129 12.38 5.95 24.02
N ILE A 130 12.83 4.70 24.10
CA ILE A 130 14.16 4.35 24.63
C ILE A 130 15.14 3.92 23.53
N VAL A 131 14.69 3.89 22.27
CA VAL A 131 15.55 3.62 21.12
C VAL A 131 16.15 4.93 20.62
N ASP A 132 17.40 4.90 20.19
CA ASP A 132 18.06 6.04 19.59
C ASP A 132 17.29 6.55 18.35
N ALA A 133 16.94 7.83 18.35
CA ALA A 133 16.12 8.44 17.32
C ALA A 133 16.84 8.49 15.95
N GLY A 134 18.17 8.65 15.95
CA GLY A 134 18.98 8.63 14.74
C GLY A 134 18.99 7.24 14.09
N LEU A 135 19.15 6.21 14.93
CA LEU A 135 19.09 4.81 14.53
C LEU A 135 17.71 4.48 13.94
N LEU A 136 16.61 4.79 14.65
CA LEU A 136 15.25 4.57 14.16
C LEU A 136 15.00 5.24 12.80
N ARG A 137 15.40 6.51 12.66
CA ARG A 137 15.25 7.24 11.39
C ARG A 137 16.01 6.55 10.26
N SER A 138 17.25 6.14 10.52
CA SER A 138 18.06 5.44 9.53
C SER A 138 17.50 4.07 9.17
N PHE A 139 16.94 3.34 10.14
CA PHE A 139 16.28 2.06 9.94
C PHE A 139 15.04 2.21 9.06
N LYS A 140 14.14 3.15 9.39
CA LYS A 140 12.91 3.43 8.61
C LYS A 140 13.24 3.77 7.16
N ARG A 141 14.26 4.62 6.93
CA ARG A 141 14.74 4.93 5.57
C ARG A 141 15.21 3.69 4.82
N ASP A 142 16.06 2.87 5.43
CA ASP A 142 16.60 1.69 4.76
C ASP A 142 15.50 0.65 4.47
N LEU A 143 14.50 0.55 5.35
CA LEU A 143 13.31 -0.27 5.15
C LEU A 143 12.47 0.20 3.96
N ILE A 144 12.25 1.52 3.82
CA ILE A 144 11.58 2.10 2.63
C ILE A 144 12.36 1.75 1.36
N GLU A 145 13.69 1.97 1.34
CA GLU A 145 14.52 1.66 0.17
C GLU A 145 14.44 0.18 -0.19
N LYS A 146 14.40 -0.70 0.81
CA LYS A 146 14.26 -2.13 0.55
C LYS A 146 12.89 -2.49 -0.03
N LEU A 147 11.83 -1.91 0.52
CA LEU A 147 10.46 -2.13 0.09
C LEU A 147 10.18 -1.57 -1.31
N LYS A 148 10.92 -0.55 -1.78
CA LYS A 148 10.85 -0.07 -3.19
C LYS A 148 11.22 -1.17 -4.20
N CYS A 149 12.18 -2.03 -3.82
CA CYS A 149 12.70 -3.09 -4.68
C CYS A 149 11.92 -4.42 -4.57
N THR A 150 11.03 -4.58 -3.60
CA THR A 150 10.24 -5.81 -3.46
C THR A 150 9.29 -5.99 -4.64
N SER A 151 9.14 -7.21 -5.13
CA SER A 151 8.29 -7.52 -6.30
C SER A 151 6.82 -7.22 -6.07
N LYS A 152 6.29 -7.52 -4.87
CA LYS A 152 4.90 -7.28 -4.48
C LYS A 152 4.83 -6.73 -3.06
N LEU A 153 3.89 -5.81 -2.84
CA LEU A 153 3.58 -5.30 -1.51
C LEU A 153 2.34 -6.03 -1.02
N ASP A 154 2.51 -6.85 0.01
CA ASP A 154 1.40 -7.48 0.73
C ASP A 154 0.96 -6.62 1.93
N TRP A 155 0.06 -7.16 2.74
CA TRP A 155 -0.44 -6.46 3.92
C TRP A 155 0.70 -6.13 4.92
N TYR A 156 1.64 -7.04 5.15
CA TYR A 156 2.77 -6.78 6.04
C TYR A 156 3.68 -5.67 5.50
N ALA A 157 3.95 -5.66 4.20
CA ALA A 157 4.67 -4.57 3.56
C ALA A 157 3.96 -3.22 3.73
N ASN A 158 2.63 -3.18 3.60
CA ASN A 158 1.85 -1.96 3.84
C ASN A 158 1.98 -1.44 5.29
N GLU A 159 1.89 -2.32 6.29
CA GLU A 159 2.08 -1.95 7.70
C GLU A 159 3.50 -1.45 7.99
N LEU A 160 4.50 -2.01 7.31
CA LEU A 160 5.89 -1.55 7.41
C LEU A 160 6.08 -0.18 6.79
N LEU A 161 5.44 0.09 5.65
CA LEU A 161 5.43 1.40 5.03
C LEU A 161 4.76 2.44 5.93
N ASP A 162 3.59 2.13 6.50
CA ASP A 162 2.88 3.00 7.42
C ASP A 162 3.75 3.41 8.62
N TYR A 163 4.48 2.46 9.19
CA TYR A 163 5.43 2.73 10.28
C TYR A 163 6.65 3.56 9.86
N SER A 164 7.08 3.43 8.60
CA SER A 164 8.35 3.97 8.12
C SER A 164 8.23 5.36 7.51
N PHE A 165 7.10 5.66 6.87
CA PHE A 165 6.84 6.98 6.32
C PHE A 165 6.82 8.02 7.43
N SER A 166 7.47 9.16 7.18
CA SER A 166 7.52 10.29 8.12
C SER A 166 6.56 11.41 7.75
N ASP A 167 6.26 11.52 6.46
CA ASP A 167 5.54 12.63 5.84
C ASP A 167 5.13 12.25 4.41
N ILE A 168 4.32 13.11 3.80
CA ILE A 168 3.83 12.94 2.44
C ILE A 168 4.96 12.93 1.39
N ASP A 169 6.08 13.62 1.61
CA ASP A 169 7.19 13.67 0.67
C ASP A 169 7.87 12.30 0.55
N THR A 170 8.02 11.59 1.68
CA THR A 170 8.52 10.21 1.68
C THR A 170 7.58 9.24 0.96
N VAL A 171 6.26 9.44 1.09
CA VAL A 171 5.25 8.66 0.35
C VAL A 171 5.35 8.93 -1.14
N ILE A 172 5.40 10.20 -1.57
CA ILE A 172 5.51 10.59 -2.98
C ILE A 172 6.78 10.00 -3.60
N SER A 173 7.93 10.10 -2.93
CA SER A 173 9.19 9.52 -3.41
C SER A 173 9.12 8.00 -3.56
N PHE A 174 8.43 7.32 -2.64
CA PHE A 174 8.20 5.88 -2.73
C PHE A 174 7.33 5.50 -3.92
N LEU A 175 6.20 6.17 -4.10
CA LEU A 175 5.27 5.94 -5.20
C LEU A 175 5.95 6.21 -6.54
N GLU A 176 6.66 7.33 -6.66
CA GLU A 176 7.41 7.70 -7.86
C GLU A 176 8.34 6.57 -8.31
N THR A 177 9.18 6.10 -7.38
CA THR A 177 10.14 5.03 -7.65
C THR A 177 9.44 3.79 -8.18
N ARG A 178 8.40 3.32 -7.47
CA ARG A 178 7.72 2.06 -7.83
C ARG A 178 6.93 2.16 -9.14
N ILE A 179 6.27 3.29 -9.39
CA ILE A 179 5.50 3.53 -10.62
C ILE A 179 6.45 3.55 -11.83
N PHE A 180 7.56 4.28 -11.74
CA PHE A 180 8.50 4.37 -12.84
C PHE A 180 9.34 3.12 -13.03
N ASP A 181 9.62 2.36 -11.97
CA ASP A 181 10.26 1.05 -12.12
C ASP A 181 9.32 0.04 -12.77
N GLN A 182 8.01 0.06 -12.47
CA GLN A 182 7.05 -0.75 -13.22
C GLN A 182 7.00 -0.37 -14.71
N LYS A 183 7.07 0.93 -15.03
CA LYS A 183 7.17 1.41 -16.43
C LYS A 183 8.41 0.83 -17.14
N LYS A 184 9.55 0.76 -16.46
CA LYS A 184 10.82 0.22 -17.01
C LYS A 184 10.82 -1.31 -17.16
N ILE A 185 10.32 -2.03 -16.15
CA ILE A 185 10.35 -3.50 -16.09
C ILE A 185 9.28 -4.09 -17.05
N GLY A 186 8.13 -3.44 -17.17
CA GLY A 186 7.08 -3.79 -18.12
C GLY A 186 6.00 -4.73 -17.59
N TYR A 187 4.95 -4.91 -18.40
CA TYR A 187 3.65 -5.49 -18.00
C TYR A 187 3.71 -6.97 -17.59
N TYR A 188 4.54 -7.78 -18.24
CA TYR A 188 4.60 -9.24 -18.01
C TYR A 188 5.51 -9.63 -16.84
N SER A 189 5.99 -8.66 -16.07
CA SER A 189 6.84 -8.93 -14.91
C SER A 189 6.02 -9.34 -13.69
N THR A 190 6.67 -10.03 -12.75
CA THR A 190 6.10 -10.31 -11.43
C THR A 190 6.12 -9.08 -10.51
N TYR A 191 6.73 -7.97 -10.97
CA TYR A 191 6.82 -6.71 -10.24
C TYR A 191 5.50 -5.93 -10.39
N GLN A 192 4.93 -5.58 -9.24
CA GLN A 192 3.72 -4.78 -9.14
C GLN A 192 4.08 -3.42 -8.57
N GLY A 193 3.98 -2.35 -9.37
CA GLY A 193 4.28 -0.98 -8.93
C GLY A 193 3.45 -0.63 -7.69
N ILE A 194 2.13 -0.57 -7.87
CA ILE A 194 1.15 -0.39 -6.79
C ILE A 194 0.20 -1.60 -6.76
N PRO A 195 -0.13 -2.15 -5.57
CA PRO A 195 -1.14 -3.20 -5.42
C PRO A 195 -2.48 -2.81 -6.03
N HIS A 196 -3.26 -3.81 -6.48
CA HIS A 196 -4.58 -3.56 -7.06
C HIS A 196 -5.53 -2.88 -6.08
N ASP A 197 -5.45 -3.29 -4.81
CA ASP A 197 -6.28 -2.73 -3.73
C ASP A 197 -5.67 -1.42 -3.17
N GLY A 198 -4.63 -0.89 -3.84
CA GLY A 198 -3.93 0.32 -3.45
C GLY A 198 -3.01 0.13 -2.23
N LEU A 199 -2.71 1.23 -1.55
CA LEU A 199 -1.89 1.25 -0.34
C LEU A 199 -2.58 2.13 0.72
N GLU A 200 -3.21 1.49 1.69
CA GLU A 200 -3.92 2.20 2.77
C GLU A 200 -3.00 3.12 3.57
N SER A 201 -1.71 2.76 3.69
CA SER A 201 -0.69 3.57 4.37
C SER A 201 -0.61 4.99 3.83
N ILE A 202 -0.86 5.24 2.54
CA ILE A 202 -0.81 6.59 1.94
C ILE A 202 -1.74 7.55 2.69
N GLY A 203 -2.96 7.12 2.98
CA GLY A 203 -3.97 7.98 3.59
C GLY A 203 -3.63 8.40 5.03
N ASN A 204 -2.88 7.58 5.75
CA ASN A 204 -2.43 7.87 7.12
C ASN A 204 -1.40 8.99 7.21
N HIS A 205 -0.81 9.38 6.07
CA HIS A 205 0.21 10.44 5.97
C HIS A 205 -0.29 11.70 5.27
N ILE A 206 -1.62 11.83 5.12
CA ILE A 206 -2.27 13.05 4.62
C ILE A 206 -2.94 13.76 5.80
N TYR A 207 -2.24 14.74 6.37
CA TYR A 207 -2.70 15.46 7.56
C TYR A 207 -3.38 16.78 7.22
N SER A 208 -3.20 17.28 6.00
CA SER A 208 -3.68 18.57 5.56
C SER A 208 -4.04 18.59 4.08
N LEU A 209 -4.73 19.66 3.64
CA LEU A 209 -4.96 19.91 2.22
C LEU A 209 -3.64 20.12 1.46
N ASP A 210 -2.61 20.69 2.07
CA ASP A 210 -1.29 20.88 1.41
C ASP A 210 -0.62 19.54 1.09
N ASP A 211 -0.73 18.56 1.99
CA ASP A 211 -0.23 17.21 1.74
C ASP A 211 -1.00 16.54 0.60
N TYR A 212 -2.32 16.69 0.61
CA TYR A 212 -3.19 16.16 -0.45
C TYR A 212 -2.89 16.81 -1.80
N ASP A 213 -2.70 18.13 -1.83
CA ASP A 213 -2.32 18.90 -3.02
C ASP A 213 -1.00 18.39 -3.60
N LYS A 214 0.04 18.25 -2.78
CA LYS A 214 1.36 17.74 -3.20
C LYS A 214 1.26 16.36 -3.84
N LEU A 215 0.50 15.46 -3.22
CA LEU A 215 0.29 14.11 -3.74
C LEU A 215 -0.39 14.15 -5.10
N LEU A 216 -1.54 14.82 -5.21
CA LEU A 216 -2.32 14.85 -6.45
C LEU A 216 -1.58 15.56 -7.57
N ASP A 217 -0.89 16.66 -7.28
CA ASP A 217 -0.09 17.37 -8.27
C ASP A 217 1.03 16.47 -8.83
N SER A 218 1.66 15.66 -7.97
CA SER A 218 2.68 14.70 -8.39
C SER A 218 2.08 13.59 -9.27
N LEU A 219 0.93 13.02 -8.88
CA LEU A 219 0.24 11.99 -9.66
C LEU A 219 -0.16 12.52 -11.05
N LEU A 220 -0.73 13.72 -11.11
CA LEU A 220 -1.14 14.34 -12.38
C LEU A 220 0.07 14.66 -13.27
N LEU A 221 1.19 15.09 -12.69
CA LEU A 221 2.44 15.31 -13.41
C LEU A 221 2.96 14.00 -14.03
N TRP A 222 2.91 12.88 -13.29
CA TRP A 222 3.37 11.59 -13.80
C TRP A 222 2.47 11.00 -14.89
N ASN A 223 1.19 11.39 -14.94
CA ASN A 223 0.23 10.87 -15.92
C ASN A 223 0.32 11.55 -17.30
N GLN A 224 1.24 12.49 -17.52
CA GLN A 224 1.30 13.28 -18.77
C GLN A 224 1.69 12.49 -20.03
N ASP A 225 2.37 11.36 -19.88
CA ASP A 225 2.85 10.53 -21.01
C ASP A 225 1.80 9.52 -21.54
N ASP A 226 0.58 9.51 -20.99
CA ASP A 226 -0.48 8.53 -21.30
C ASP A 226 -0.02 7.05 -21.24
N ASN A 227 0.99 6.76 -20.41
CA ASN A 227 1.50 5.41 -20.26
C ASN A 227 0.50 4.55 -19.47
N TYR A 228 0.00 3.49 -20.10
CA TYR A 228 -1.01 2.60 -19.50
C TYR A 228 -0.63 2.06 -18.11
N LEU A 229 0.62 1.65 -17.90
CA LEU A 229 1.06 1.10 -16.61
C LEU A 229 1.09 2.18 -15.52
N VAL A 230 1.55 3.38 -15.88
CA VAL A 230 1.56 4.53 -14.98
C VAL A 230 0.13 4.93 -14.61
N GLY A 231 -0.75 5.12 -15.59
CA GLY A 231 -2.14 5.46 -15.35
C GLY A 231 -2.87 4.41 -14.51
N LYS A 232 -2.58 3.12 -14.72
CA LYS A 232 -3.13 2.03 -13.88
C LYS A 232 -2.68 2.13 -12.42
N SER A 233 -1.40 2.40 -12.17
CA SER A 233 -0.90 2.56 -10.80
C SER A 233 -1.42 3.82 -10.12
N ILE A 234 -1.55 4.92 -10.86
CA ILE A 234 -2.19 6.14 -10.37
C ILE A 234 -3.64 5.87 -9.98
N ASN A 235 -4.39 5.10 -10.78
CA ASN A 235 -5.76 4.72 -10.44
C ASN A 235 -5.86 4.02 -9.08
N PHE A 236 -4.96 3.08 -8.80
CA PHE A 236 -4.91 2.37 -7.52
C PHE A 236 -4.54 3.28 -6.35
N VAL A 237 -3.63 4.24 -6.56
CA VAL A 237 -3.33 5.26 -5.54
C VAL A 237 -4.56 6.13 -5.28
N MET A 238 -5.22 6.60 -6.35
CA MET A 238 -6.42 7.41 -6.24
C MET A 238 -7.55 6.70 -5.49
N ASP A 239 -7.74 5.40 -5.73
CA ASP A 239 -8.71 4.58 -4.98
C ASP A 239 -8.43 4.59 -3.46
N SER A 240 -7.16 4.62 -3.05
CA SER A 240 -6.79 4.69 -1.63
C SER A 240 -7.02 6.05 -0.99
N VAL A 241 -7.02 7.15 -1.76
CA VAL A 241 -7.01 8.52 -1.20
C VAL A 241 -8.25 9.34 -1.49
N ILE A 242 -9.10 8.94 -2.44
CA ILE A 242 -10.27 9.74 -2.86
C ILE A 242 -11.30 9.91 -1.74
N GLY A 243 -11.41 8.93 -0.84
CA GLY A 243 -12.36 8.91 0.28
C GLY A 243 -11.89 9.67 1.53
N ILE A 244 -10.67 10.22 1.53
CA ILE A 244 -10.11 10.88 2.72
C ILE A 244 -10.84 12.19 2.97
N ARG A 245 -11.24 12.39 4.23
CA ARG A 245 -11.96 13.58 4.68
C ARG A 245 -11.08 14.44 5.56
N ASN A 246 -11.23 15.75 5.40
CA ASN A 246 -10.70 16.73 6.32
C ASN A 246 -11.38 16.58 7.68
N SER A 247 -10.59 16.36 8.73
CA SER A 247 -11.08 16.12 10.09
C SER A 247 -11.86 17.30 10.67
N SER A 248 -11.59 18.52 10.19
CA SER A 248 -12.24 19.75 10.68
C SER A 248 -13.53 20.08 9.94
N SER A 249 -13.56 19.93 8.61
CA SER A 249 -14.71 20.29 7.76
C SER A 249 -15.62 19.10 7.42
N ASN A 250 -15.14 17.87 7.64
CA ASN A 250 -15.76 16.61 7.20
C ASN A 250 -15.98 16.51 5.67
N LYS A 251 -15.45 17.46 4.89
CA LYS A 251 -15.47 17.42 3.43
C LYS A 251 -14.37 16.50 2.91
N LEU A 252 -14.58 15.93 1.73
CA LEU A 252 -13.53 15.17 1.05
C LEU A 252 -12.40 16.13 0.67
N TYR A 253 -11.15 15.72 0.91
CA TYR A 253 -10.01 16.51 0.44
C TYR A 253 -10.02 16.68 -1.09
N ALA A 254 -10.56 15.70 -1.83
CA ALA A 254 -10.77 15.79 -3.27
C ALA A 254 -11.66 16.99 -3.68
N GLU A 255 -12.72 17.27 -2.92
CA GLU A 255 -13.59 18.42 -3.18
C GLU A 255 -12.89 19.74 -2.85
N GLU A 256 -12.17 19.78 -1.73
CA GLU A 256 -11.38 20.95 -1.34
C GLU A 256 -10.27 21.25 -2.35
N TYR A 257 -9.56 20.23 -2.84
CA TYR A 257 -8.55 20.30 -3.90
C TYR A 257 -9.15 20.90 -5.19
N ILE A 258 -10.29 20.37 -5.66
CA ILE A 258 -10.95 20.85 -6.88
C ILE A 258 -11.28 22.34 -6.76
N MET A 259 -11.88 22.76 -5.65
CA MET A 259 -12.23 24.16 -5.44
C MET A 259 -10.99 25.05 -5.37
N HIS A 260 -9.94 24.61 -4.67
CA HIS A 260 -8.67 25.33 -4.56
C HIS A 260 -7.96 25.50 -5.91
N LYS A 261 -7.95 24.47 -6.75
CA LYS A 261 -7.39 24.55 -8.11
C LYS A 261 -8.19 25.50 -9.00
N LEU A 262 -9.52 25.49 -8.89
CA LEU A 262 -10.37 26.44 -9.62
C LEU A 262 -10.11 27.89 -9.20
N GLU A 263 -9.97 28.16 -7.90
CA GLU A 263 -9.63 29.50 -7.38
C GLU A 263 -8.28 30.01 -7.92
N ARG A 264 -7.33 29.09 -8.14
CA ARG A 264 -6.01 29.38 -8.74
C ARG A 264 -6.01 29.38 -10.27
N GLY A 265 -7.15 29.12 -10.91
CA GLY A 265 -7.30 29.09 -12.37
C GLY A 265 -6.82 27.79 -13.04
N ASP A 266 -6.41 26.79 -12.27
CA ASP A 266 -5.98 25.48 -12.78
C ASP A 266 -7.18 24.54 -12.98
N PHE A 267 -7.87 24.79 -14.08
CA PHE A 267 -9.05 24.02 -14.46
C PHE A 267 -8.75 22.56 -14.82
N TYR A 268 -7.61 22.29 -15.47
CA TYR A 268 -7.33 20.94 -15.98
C TYR A 268 -7.04 19.95 -14.87
N SER A 269 -6.28 20.36 -13.84
CA SER A 269 -6.06 19.53 -12.65
C SER A 269 -7.36 19.28 -11.90
N ALA A 270 -8.21 20.31 -11.76
CA ALA A 270 -9.53 20.17 -11.13
C ALA A 270 -10.43 19.17 -11.89
N VAL A 271 -10.46 19.22 -13.23
CA VAL A 271 -11.24 18.27 -14.03
C VAL A 271 -10.67 16.86 -13.91
N ALA A 272 -9.35 16.68 -13.98
CA ALA A 272 -8.72 15.37 -13.91
C ALA A 272 -9.08 14.63 -12.61
N VAL A 273 -9.11 15.34 -11.47
CA VAL A 273 -9.49 14.75 -10.18
C VAL A 273 -11.00 14.50 -10.07
N SER A 274 -11.83 15.32 -10.74
CA SER A 274 -13.28 15.16 -10.72
C SER A 274 -13.78 13.84 -11.33
N GLU A 275 -12.99 13.19 -12.18
CA GLU A 275 -13.29 11.87 -12.74
C GLU A 275 -13.27 10.76 -11.67
N TYR A 276 -12.60 11.00 -10.54
CA TYR A 276 -12.49 10.05 -9.43
C TYR A 276 -13.52 10.31 -8.33
N LEU A 277 -14.11 11.51 -8.28
CA LEU A 277 -15.10 11.83 -7.27
C LEU A 277 -16.30 10.87 -7.34
N PRO A 278 -16.79 10.34 -6.20
CA PRO A 278 -18.05 9.60 -6.17
C PRO A 278 -19.17 10.45 -6.77
N PHE A 279 -19.98 9.91 -7.68
CA PHE A 279 -21.09 10.65 -8.29
C PHE A 279 -22.35 10.51 -7.42
N GLU A 280 -22.40 11.30 -6.35
CA GLU A 280 -23.43 11.24 -5.32
C GLU A 280 -23.95 12.62 -4.93
N GLU A 281 -25.01 12.67 -4.12
CA GLU A 281 -25.65 13.92 -3.71
C GLU A 281 -24.71 14.86 -2.95
N ALA A 282 -23.75 14.30 -2.19
CA ALA A 282 -22.78 15.08 -1.41
C ALA A 282 -21.77 15.85 -2.28
N THR A 283 -21.39 15.31 -3.44
CA THR A 283 -20.32 15.86 -4.31
C THR A 283 -20.87 16.64 -5.52
N ILE A 284 -22.18 16.57 -5.76
CA ILE A 284 -22.81 17.13 -6.97
C ILE A 284 -22.62 18.64 -7.10
N GLU A 285 -22.60 19.37 -5.98
CA GLU A 285 -22.39 20.82 -5.98
C GLU A 285 -20.99 21.18 -6.45
N THR A 286 -19.98 20.42 -6.03
CA THR A 286 -18.59 20.55 -6.48
C THR A 286 -18.48 20.36 -8.00
N LEU A 287 -19.13 19.33 -8.55
CA LEU A 287 -19.17 19.09 -10.01
C LEU A 287 -19.90 20.19 -10.79
N ILE A 288 -20.99 20.75 -10.24
CA ILE A 288 -21.68 21.91 -10.84
C ILE A 288 -20.77 23.13 -10.86
N ASN A 289 -20.05 23.41 -9.77
CA ASN A 289 -19.14 24.55 -9.68
C ASN A 289 -17.94 24.40 -10.63
N LEU A 290 -17.40 23.19 -10.77
CA LEU A 290 -16.40 22.85 -11.78
C LEU A 290 -16.89 23.15 -13.20
N ALA A 291 -18.08 22.65 -13.57
CA ALA A 291 -18.63 22.88 -14.91
C ALA A 291 -18.93 24.37 -15.20
N LYS A 292 -19.34 25.17 -14.20
CA LYS A 292 -19.51 26.62 -14.38
C LYS A 292 -18.22 27.34 -14.77
N ASN A 293 -17.05 26.80 -14.42
CA ASN A 293 -15.75 27.35 -14.77
C ASN A 293 -15.28 26.98 -16.19
N ALA A 294 -16.03 26.14 -16.91
CA ALA A 294 -15.74 25.78 -18.30
C ALA A 294 -16.26 26.85 -19.28
N THR A 295 -15.51 27.94 -19.44
CA THR A 295 -15.90 29.10 -20.26
C THR A 295 -15.41 29.05 -21.71
N THR A 296 -14.47 28.16 -22.04
CA THR A 296 -13.92 28.01 -23.39
C THR A 296 -14.38 26.69 -24.04
N PRO A 297 -14.40 26.57 -25.38
CA PRO A 297 -14.79 25.34 -26.05
C PRO A 297 -14.00 24.10 -25.61
N ASP A 298 -12.68 24.25 -25.43
CA ASP A 298 -11.80 23.16 -24.97
C ASP A 298 -12.16 22.71 -23.54
N LYS A 299 -12.35 23.65 -22.62
CA LYS A 299 -12.77 23.33 -21.24
C LYS A 299 -14.14 22.65 -21.20
N ILE A 300 -15.06 23.07 -22.06
CA ILE A 300 -16.40 22.46 -22.19
C ILE A 300 -16.28 21.00 -22.65
N GLU A 301 -15.38 20.72 -23.59
CA GLU A 301 -15.15 19.34 -24.04
C GLU A 301 -14.54 18.47 -22.94
N LYS A 302 -13.63 19.02 -22.13
CA LYS A 302 -13.12 18.32 -20.94
C LYS A 302 -14.21 17.99 -19.92
N ILE A 303 -15.15 18.90 -19.67
CA ILE A 303 -16.33 18.60 -18.84
C ILE A 303 -17.18 17.49 -19.46
N ARG A 304 -17.37 17.50 -20.78
CA ARG A 304 -18.10 16.44 -21.47
C ARG A 304 -17.46 15.08 -21.22
N THR A 305 -16.14 14.96 -21.41
CA THR A 305 -15.41 13.71 -21.15
C THR A 305 -15.57 13.27 -19.69
N ALA A 306 -15.39 14.18 -18.73
CA ALA A 306 -15.51 13.87 -17.31
C ALA A 306 -16.94 13.48 -16.90
N PHE A 307 -17.98 14.09 -17.46
CA PHE A 307 -19.37 13.71 -17.14
C PHE A 307 -19.77 12.38 -17.78
N LEU A 308 -19.30 12.10 -19.01
CA LEU A 308 -19.53 10.81 -19.66
C LEU A 308 -18.79 9.66 -18.96
N SER A 309 -17.67 9.93 -18.29
CA SER A 309 -17.00 8.91 -17.46
C SER A 309 -17.87 8.51 -16.25
N HIS A 310 -18.65 9.44 -15.67
CA HIS A 310 -19.63 9.16 -14.60
C HIS A 310 -20.87 8.38 -15.09
N VAL A 311 -21.26 8.58 -16.35
CA VAL A 311 -22.32 7.80 -17.02
C VAL A 311 -21.87 6.36 -17.23
N SER A 312 -20.60 6.17 -17.56
CA SER A 312 -19.95 4.86 -17.61
C SER A 312 -19.90 4.29 -16.20
N CYS A 313 -20.30 3.03 -16.01
CA CYS A 313 -20.42 2.47 -14.65
C CYS A 313 -19.07 2.08 -14.03
N GLY A 314 -17.96 2.53 -14.65
CA GLY A 314 -16.60 2.53 -14.14
C GLY A 314 -16.31 1.46 -13.09
N ARG A 315 -15.88 1.93 -11.90
CA ARG A 315 -15.42 1.10 -10.77
C ARG A 315 -16.53 0.50 -9.91
N GLU A 316 -17.76 1.04 -9.99
CA GLU A 316 -18.87 0.66 -9.11
C GLU A 316 -19.57 -0.64 -9.56
N GLY A 317 -19.34 -1.06 -10.81
CA GLY A 317 -19.99 -2.24 -11.39
C GLY A 317 -21.51 -2.06 -11.57
N ILE A 318 -22.11 -2.88 -12.42
CA ILE A 318 -23.58 -2.94 -12.53
C ILE A 318 -24.02 -4.33 -12.11
N VAL A 319 -24.62 -4.42 -10.94
CA VAL A 319 -25.29 -5.64 -10.51
C VAL A 319 -26.79 -5.43 -10.69
N SER A 320 -27.37 -6.09 -11.69
CA SER A 320 -28.81 -6.27 -11.76
C SER A 320 -29.16 -7.52 -10.96
N ILE A 321 -30.01 -7.36 -9.94
CA ILE A 321 -30.55 -8.50 -9.18
C ILE A 321 -31.92 -8.82 -9.77
N GLY A 322 -32.01 -9.98 -10.43
CA GLY A 322 -33.27 -10.52 -10.93
C GLY A 322 -33.90 -9.77 -12.10
N GLY A 323 -33.11 -9.09 -12.94
CA GLY A 323 -33.61 -8.37 -14.13
C GLY A 323 -33.98 -6.91 -13.87
N ASN A 324 -34.15 -6.52 -12.61
CA ASN A 324 -34.53 -5.15 -12.26
C ASN A 324 -33.51 -4.10 -12.73
N ILE A 325 -34.03 -2.90 -13.03
CA ILE A 325 -33.21 -1.72 -13.32
C ILE A 325 -32.26 -1.45 -12.14
N PRO A 326 -30.94 -1.39 -12.37
CA PRO A 326 -29.97 -1.08 -11.32
C PRO A 326 -30.31 0.25 -10.64
N PRO A 327 -30.50 0.29 -9.30
CA PRO A 327 -30.83 1.52 -8.57
C PRO A 327 -29.82 2.65 -8.79
N ILE A 328 -28.56 2.29 -9.01
CA ILE A 328 -27.48 3.23 -9.29
C ILE A 328 -27.71 4.05 -10.57
N LEU A 329 -28.29 3.46 -11.62
CA LEU A 329 -28.60 4.19 -12.86
C LEU A 329 -29.70 5.23 -12.63
N VAL A 330 -30.71 4.89 -11.83
CA VAL A 330 -31.78 5.82 -11.46
C VAL A 330 -31.25 6.96 -10.59
N ALA A 331 -30.38 6.66 -9.62
CA ALA A 331 -29.73 7.67 -8.80
C ALA A 331 -28.88 8.63 -9.64
N LYS A 332 -28.02 8.10 -10.53
CA LYS A 332 -27.22 8.91 -11.46
C LYS A 332 -28.07 9.79 -12.37
N LYS A 333 -29.17 9.26 -12.92
CA LYS A 333 -30.14 10.05 -13.71
C LYS A 333 -30.69 11.22 -12.91
N ASN A 334 -31.10 10.99 -11.66
CA ASN A 334 -31.66 12.05 -10.81
C ASN A 334 -30.63 13.14 -10.51
N LEU A 335 -29.38 12.76 -10.26
CA LEU A 335 -28.27 13.70 -10.05
C LEU A 335 -27.99 14.54 -11.31
N PHE A 336 -27.90 13.92 -12.48
CA PHE A 336 -27.78 14.68 -13.73
C PHE A 336 -29.00 15.58 -14.00
N GLN A 337 -30.22 15.16 -13.64
CA GLN A 337 -31.41 16.00 -13.75
C GLN A 337 -31.32 17.22 -12.81
N LYS A 338 -30.79 17.05 -11.59
CA LYS A 338 -30.51 18.14 -10.67
C LYS A 338 -29.49 19.12 -11.27
N MET A 339 -28.40 18.60 -11.85
CA MET A 339 -27.42 19.44 -12.57
C MET A 339 -28.09 20.17 -13.74
N TYR A 340 -28.89 19.50 -14.56
CA TYR A 340 -29.59 20.08 -15.71
C TYR A 340 -30.44 21.30 -15.31
N ASN A 341 -31.07 21.26 -14.15
CA ASN A 341 -31.88 22.35 -13.62
C ASN A 341 -31.04 23.52 -13.06
N ALA A 342 -29.77 23.28 -12.72
CA ALA A 342 -28.85 24.31 -12.24
C ALA A 342 -28.23 25.16 -13.37
N PHE A 343 -28.30 24.70 -14.63
CA PHE A 343 -27.74 25.41 -15.78
C PHE A 343 -28.81 26.08 -16.65
N LYS A 344 -28.52 27.29 -17.11
CA LYS A 344 -29.31 27.97 -18.15
C LYS A 344 -29.15 27.26 -19.50
N PRO A 345 -30.08 27.45 -20.46
CA PRO A 345 -29.91 26.93 -21.83
C PRO A 345 -28.53 27.29 -22.42
N GLY A 346 -27.82 26.30 -22.96
CA GLY A 346 -26.46 26.46 -23.49
C GLY A 346 -25.73 25.11 -23.64
N LYS A 347 -24.45 25.16 -24.04
CA LYS A 347 -23.64 23.95 -24.33
C LYS A 347 -23.54 22.97 -23.16
N LEU A 348 -23.32 23.45 -21.94
CA LEU A 348 -23.24 22.60 -20.75
C LEU A 348 -24.56 21.86 -20.49
N ARG A 349 -25.71 22.52 -20.72
CA ARG A 349 -27.03 21.90 -20.57
C ARG A 349 -27.28 20.83 -21.64
N ILE A 350 -26.74 21.00 -22.84
CA ILE A 350 -26.77 19.98 -23.90
C ILE A 350 -25.95 18.75 -23.47
N ILE A 351 -24.71 18.94 -23.00
CA ILE A 351 -23.85 17.84 -22.50
C ILE A 351 -24.53 17.06 -21.37
N ILE A 352 -25.16 17.75 -20.42
CA ILE A 352 -25.90 17.08 -19.35
C ILE A 352 -27.10 16.30 -19.90
N SER A 353 -27.80 16.84 -20.91
CA SER A 353 -28.89 16.13 -21.60
C SER A 353 -28.40 14.84 -22.26
N GLU A 354 -27.26 14.88 -22.94
CA GLU A 354 -26.62 13.71 -23.54
C GLU A 354 -26.32 12.64 -22.48
N CYS A 355 -25.80 13.03 -21.31
CA CYS A 355 -25.55 12.11 -20.20
C CYS A 355 -26.86 11.44 -19.71
N ILE A 356 -27.95 12.21 -19.60
CA ILE A 356 -29.28 11.69 -19.21
C ILE A 356 -29.81 10.71 -20.27
N GLU A 357 -29.65 11.03 -21.56
CA GLU A 357 -30.06 10.18 -22.67
C GLU A 357 -29.29 8.86 -22.70
N GLU A 358 -27.98 8.89 -22.49
CA GLU A 358 -27.16 7.69 -22.39
C GLU A 358 -27.57 6.80 -21.20
N ILE A 359 -27.84 7.39 -20.03
CA ILE A 359 -28.35 6.64 -18.88
C ILE A 359 -29.72 6.03 -19.19
N ASN A 360 -30.62 6.77 -19.84
CA ASN A 360 -31.92 6.25 -20.26
C ASN A 360 -31.77 5.08 -21.25
N ALA A 361 -30.83 5.17 -22.20
CA ALA A 361 -30.54 4.08 -23.12
C ALA A 361 -30.08 2.81 -22.37
N LYS A 362 -29.22 2.97 -21.35
CA LYS A 362 -28.80 1.85 -20.48
C LYS A 362 -29.97 1.27 -19.69
N ILE A 363 -30.81 2.11 -19.07
CA ILE A 363 -32.00 1.66 -18.33
C ILE A 363 -32.94 0.87 -19.25
N ASN A 364 -33.23 1.39 -20.45
CA ASN A 364 -34.12 0.73 -21.41
C ASN A 364 -33.54 -0.61 -21.89
N LYS A 365 -32.21 -0.70 -22.05
CA LYS A 365 -31.55 -1.97 -22.39
C LYS A 365 -31.79 -3.03 -21.32
N TYR A 366 -31.62 -2.70 -20.03
CA TYR A 366 -31.92 -3.63 -18.93
C TYR A 366 -33.39 -4.05 -18.89
N SER A 367 -34.31 -3.10 -19.08
CA SER A 367 -35.74 -3.42 -19.14
C SER A 367 -36.11 -4.34 -20.30
N LYS A 368 -35.43 -4.21 -21.45
CA LYS A 368 -35.65 -5.07 -22.62
C LYS A 368 -35.08 -6.49 -22.42
N GLU A 369 -33.86 -6.59 -21.88
CA GLU A 369 -33.22 -7.88 -21.58
C GLU A 369 -34.02 -8.69 -20.53
N GLU A 370 -34.61 -8.03 -19.54
CA GLU A 370 -35.52 -8.66 -18.58
C GLU A 370 -36.82 -9.18 -19.24
N TYR A 371 -37.41 -8.39 -20.14
CA TYR A 371 -38.61 -8.78 -20.88
C TYR A 371 -38.35 -9.99 -21.80
N GLU A 372 -37.19 -10.05 -22.45
CA GLU A 372 -36.79 -11.19 -23.28
C GLU A 372 -36.51 -12.45 -22.43
N PHE A 373 -35.78 -12.33 -21.31
CA PHE A 373 -35.49 -13.44 -20.40
C PHE A 373 -36.74 -14.05 -19.74
N LEU A 374 -37.71 -13.21 -19.35
CA LEU A 374 -38.99 -13.68 -18.78
C LEU A 374 -39.88 -14.37 -19.81
N ASN A 375 -39.76 -14.02 -21.09
CA ASN A 375 -40.53 -14.64 -22.17
C ASN A 375 -39.89 -15.93 -22.69
N GLU A 376 -38.56 -16.07 -22.67
CA GLU A 376 -37.88 -17.34 -23.02
C GLU A 376 -38.16 -18.47 -22.01
N LYS A 377 -38.35 -18.15 -20.72
CA LYS A 377 -38.72 -19.15 -19.69
C LYS A 377 -40.19 -19.59 -19.74
N ARG A 378 -41.00 -19.04 -20.65
CA ARG A 378 -42.43 -19.38 -20.81
C ARG A 378 -42.72 -20.33 -21.97
N TYR A 379 -41.70 -20.85 -22.64
CA TYR A 379 -41.82 -21.86 -23.70
C TYR A 379 -41.23 -23.21 -23.29
#